data_AF-A0A0K2K025-F1
#
_entry.id   AF-A0A0K2K025-F1
#
_cell.length_a   1.000
_cell.length_b   1.000
_cell.length_c   1.000
_cell.angle_alpha   90.00
_cell.angle_beta   90.00
_cell.angle_gamma   90.00
#
_symmetry.space_group_name_H-M   'P 1'
#
loop_
_entity.id
_entity.type
_entity.pdbx_description
1 polymer ?
#
loop_
_entity_poly.entity_id
_entity_poly.type
_entity_poly.pdbx_seq_one_letter_code
_entity_poly.pdbx_strand_id
1 'polypeptide(L)'
;MCVSSHHSGYVYNTGSDAATTPESGSYSYMGMGGTSMASPHVAAVAALVQSALIAKGKDPLAPAAMRTLLKETARPFPVSIPAATPIGTGIVDAKAALAKALEEPCTESCGPVATPLTNKAAVGGLNGTAGSSRLYSFEAAAGKQLSVITYGGTGNVSVYIAQ
;
A
#
# COMPACT_ATOMS: atom_id res chain seq x y z
N MET A 1 -4.19 -7.61 -11.11
CA MET A 1 -4.66 -7.97 -9.76
C MET A 1 -5.39 -9.28 -9.87
N CYS A 2 -5.00 -10.25 -9.06
CA CYS A 2 -5.57 -11.60 -9.08
C CYS A 2 -6.31 -11.89 -7.77
N VAL A 3 -7.13 -12.93 -7.78
CA VAL A 3 -7.84 -13.45 -6.61
C VAL A 3 -7.36 -14.89 -6.37
N SER A 4 -7.21 -15.29 -5.12
CA SER A 4 -6.84 -16.66 -4.77
C SER A 4 -8.04 -17.58 -4.97
N SER A 5 -7.88 -18.63 -5.78
CA SER A 5 -8.88 -19.69 -5.96
C SER A 5 -8.76 -20.77 -4.88
N HIS A 6 -9.84 -21.51 -4.64
CA HIS A 6 -9.87 -22.64 -3.71
C HIS A 6 -9.48 -23.92 -4.47
N HIS A 7 -8.55 -24.73 -3.91
CA HIS A 7 -7.97 -26.05 -4.27
C HIS A 7 -7.84 -26.53 -5.75
N SER A 8 -8.50 -25.91 -6.73
CA SER A 8 -8.66 -26.39 -8.11
C SER A 8 -8.53 -25.27 -9.16
N GLY A 9 -8.17 -24.04 -8.77
CA GLY A 9 -8.01 -22.92 -9.72
C GLY A 9 -9.29 -22.13 -10.02
N TYR A 10 -10.44 -22.56 -9.49
CA TYR A 10 -11.74 -21.97 -9.77
C TYR A 10 -12.21 -21.01 -8.68
N VAL A 11 -13.04 -20.04 -9.10
CA VAL A 11 -13.86 -19.21 -8.23
C VAL A 11 -15.29 -19.75 -8.28
N TYR A 12 -15.87 -20.06 -7.13
CA TYR A 12 -17.26 -20.53 -7.07
C TYR A 12 -18.22 -19.36 -7.28
N ASN A 13 -19.16 -19.52 -8.20
CA ASN A 13 -20.24 -18.58 -8.44
C ASN A 13 -21.58 -19.32 -8.56
N THR A 14 -22.69 -18.62 -8.36
CA THR A 14 -24.01 -19.16 -8.65
C THR A 14 -24.19 -19.32 -10.16
N GLY A 15 -24.52 -20.52 -10.60
CA GLY A 15 -24.88 -20.84 -11.98
C GLY A 15 -26.24 -21.51 -12.05
N SER A 16 -26.84 -21.49 -13.24
CA SER A 16 -28.05 -22.25 -13.57
C SER A 16 -27.76 -23.12 -14.78
N ASP A 17 -28.28 -24.35 -14.79
CA ASP A 17 -28.24 -25.26 -15.94
C ASP A 17 -29.38 -25.00 -16.95
N ALA A 18 -30.15 -23.93 -16.75
CA ALA A 18 -31.20 -23.50 -17.65
C ALA A 18 -30.66 -23.23 -19.06
N ALA A 19 -31.25 -23.89 -20.06
CA ALA A 19 -30.86 -23.72 -21.45
C ALA A 19 -31.35 -22.39 -22.05
N THR A 20 -32.50 -21.86 -21.61
CA THR A 20 -33.14 -20.71 -22.26
C THR A 20 -33.92 -19.76 -21.35
N THR A 21 -34.42 -20.15 -20.17
CA THR A 21 -35.09 -19.22 -19.23
C THR A 21 -34.71 -19.47 -17.76
N PRO A 22 -34.63 -18.43 -16.91
CA PRO A 22 -34.18 -18.56 -15.52
C PRO A 22 -34.98 -19.55 -14.67
N GLU A 23 -36.26 -19.78 -14.98
CA GLU A 23 -37.14 -20.68 -14.22
C GLU A 23 -37.00 -22.15 -14.65
N SER A 24 -36.32 -22.43 -15.76
CA SER A 24 -36.23 -23.76 -16.36
C SER A 24 -35.06 -24.62 -15.86
N GLY A 25 -34.22 -24.07 -14.98
CA GLY A 25 -33.00 -24.73 -14.48
C GLY A 25 -32.89 -24.72 -12.97
N SER A 26 -32.03 -25.61 -12.46
CA SER A 26 -31.65 -25.69 -11.06
C SER A 26 -30.46 -24.79 -10.77
N TYR A 27 -30.55 -24.00 -9.69
CA TYR A 27 -29.43 -23.21 -9.22
C TYR A 27 -28.41 -24.11 -8.52
N SER A 28 -27.15 -24.00 -8.92
CA SER A 28 -26.04 -24.69 -8.29
C SER A 28 -24.82 -23.77 -8.18
N TYR A 29 -23.87 -24.16 -7.34
CA TYR A 29 -22.56 -23.52 -7.31
C TYR A 29 -21.66 -24.16 -8.35
N MET A 30 -21.15 -23.33 -9.26
CA MET A 30 -20.26 -23.76 -10.34
C MET A 30 -18.90 -23.09 -10.18
N GLY A 31 -17.82 -23.84 -10.42
CA GLY A 31 -16.47 -23.30 -10.46
C GLY A 31 -16.18 -22.68 -11.82
N MET A 32 -15.98 -21.37 -11.88
CA MET A 32 -15.58 -20.66 -13.11
C MET A 32 -14.18 -20.04 -12.96
N GLY A 33 -13.40 -20.09 -14.02
CA GLY A 33 -12.07 -19.49 -14.09
C GLY A 33 -12.06 -18.37 -15.13
N GLY A 34 -11.51 -17.21 -14.77
CA GLY A 34 -11.36 -16.09 -15.71
C GLY A 34 -11.19 -14.74 -15.02
N THR A 35 -10.71 -13.76 -15.77
CA THR A 35 -10.62 -12.36 -15.29
C THR A 35 -11.99 -11.78 -14.95
N SER A 36 -13.05 -12.24 -15.62
CA SER A 36 -14.45 -11.91 -15.29
C SER A 36 -14.83 -12.26 -13.85
N MET A 37 -14.16 -13.24 -13.22
CA MET A 37 -14.42 -13.65 -11.83
C MET A 37 -13.50 -12.91 -10.86
N ALA A 38 -12.34 -12.45 -11.33
CA ALA A 38 -11.44 -11.60 -10.55
C ALA A 38 -11.97 -10.16 -10.40
N SER A 39 -12.57 -9.61 -11.47
CA SER A 39 -13.13 -8.25 -11.48
C SER A 39 -14.14 -7.97 -10.35
N PRO A 40 -15.19 -8.79 -10.12
CA PRO A 40 -16.17 -8.53 -9.06
C PRO A 40 -15.57 -8.62 -7.65
N HIS A 41 -14.53 -9.43 -7.43
CA HIS A 41 -13.83 -9.47 -6.15
C HIS A 41 -13.06 -8.19 -5.87
N VAL A 42 -12.33 -7.66 -6.86
CA VAL A 42 -11.62 -6.38 -6.70
C VAL A 42 -12.63 -5.25 -6.48
N ALA A 43 -13.75 -5.27 -7.20
CA ALA A 43 -14.85 -4.31 -7.00
C ALA A 43 -15.45 -4.40 -5.58
N ALA A 44 -15.66 -5.62 -5.06
CA ALA A 44 -16.16 -5.84 -3.71
C ALA A 44 -15.20 -5.29 -2.64
N VAL A 45 -13.89 -5.49 -2.79
CA VAL A 45 -12.89 -4.93 -1.86
C VAL A 45 -12.89 -3.39 -1.92
N ALA A 46 -12.98 -2.80 -3.11
CA ALA A 46 -13.07 -1.35 -3.23
C ALA A 46 -14.33 -0.79 -2.55
N ALA A 47 -15.48 -1.44 -2.75
CA ALA A 47 -16.74 -1.07 -2.09
C ALA A 47 -16.67 -1.20 -0.56
N LEU A 48 -16.00 -2.26 -0.06
CA LEU A 48 -15.77 -2.46 1.37
C LEU A 48 -14.93 -1.34 1.97
N VAL A 49 -13.85 -0.93 1.31
CA VAL A 49 -13.02 0.19 1.74
C VAL A 49 -13.81 1.51 1.77
N GLN A 50 -14.58 1.81 0.73
CA GLN A 50 -15.42 3.02 0.70
C GLN A 50 -16.44 3.03 1.84
N SER A 51 -17.09 1.89 2.08
CA SER A 51 -18.08 1.74 3.16
C SER A 51 -17.44 1.95 4.54
N ALA A 52 -16.24 1.41 4.75
CA ALA A 52 -15.51 1.56 6.01
C ALA A 52 -15.06 3.01 6.27
N LEU A 53 -14.65 3.74 5.23
CA LEU A 53 -14.28 5.15 5.33
C LEU A 53 -15.49 6.02 5.72
N ILE A 54 -16.62 5.84 5.02
CA ILE A 54 -17.86 6.55 5.31
C ILE A 54 -18.35 6.26 6.73
N ALA A 55 -18.29 4.99 7.16
CA ALA A 55 -18.66 4.60 8.53
C ALA A 55 -17.76 5.23 9.63
N LYS A 56 -16.55 5.67 9.27
CA LYS A 56 -15.61 6.36 10.15
C LYS A 56 -15.61 7.88 9.97
N GLY A 57 -16.54 8.43 9.20
CA GLY A 57 -16.63 9.86 8.92
C GLY A 57 -15.48 10.40 8.07
N LYS A 58 -14.74 9.53 7.37
CA LYS A 58 -13.72 9.91 6.40
C LYS A 58 -14.34 10.06 5.01
N ASP A 59 -13.77 10.94 4.19
CA ASP A 59 -14.20 11.10 2.81
C ASP A 59 -13.93 9.83 1.97
N PRO A 60 -14.83 9.48 1.03
CA PRO A 60 -14.59 8.40 0.07
C PRO A 60 -13.32 8.65 -0.76
N LEU A 61 -12.56 7.60 -1.06
CA LEU A 61 -11.37 7.72 -1.91
C LEU A 61 -11.74 7.98 -3.36
N ALA A 62 -11.02 8.89 -4.00
CA ALA A 62 -11.06 9.04 -5.45
C ALA A 62 -10.56 7.76 -6.16
N PRO A 63 -11.01 7.47 -7.40
CA PRO A 63 -10.63 6.25 -8.12
C PRO A 63 -9.11 6.04 -8.25
N ALA A 64 -8.34 7.12 -8.44
CA ALA A 64 -6.88 7.06 -8.50
C ALA A 64 -6.26 6.65 -7.16
N ALA A 65 -6.73 7.23 -6.05
CA ALA A 65 -6.25 6.90 -4.71
C ALA A 65 -6.62 5.46 -4.33
N MET A 66 -7.83 5.01 -4.66
CA MET A 66 -8.25 3.61 -4.48
C MET A 66 -7.35 2.65 -5.27
N ARG A 67 -7.02 2.98 -6.52
CA ARG A 67 -6.11 2.17 -7.35
C ARG A 67 -4.71 2.07 -6.71
N THR A 68 -4.19 3.15 -6.16
CA THR A 68 -2.90 3.16 -5.46
C THR A 68 -2.95 2.31 -4.20
N LEU A 69 -3.94 2.52 -3.34
CA LEU A 69 -4.15 1.75 -2.12
C LEU A 69 -4.16 0.24 -2.39
N LEU A 70 -4.97 -0.20 -3.35
CA LEU A 70 -5.08 -1.62 -3.68
C LEU A 70 -3.75 -2.20 -4.21
N LYS A 71 -2.96 -1.41 -4.96
CA LYS A 71 -1.66 -1.87 -5.46
C LYS A 71 -0.63 -2.02 -4.36
N GLU A 72 -0.59 -1.08 -3.43
CA GLU A 72 0.37 -1.06 -2.32
C GLU A 72 0.08 -2.12 -1.26
N THR A 73 -1.19 -2.51 -1.14
CA THR A 73 -1.65 -3.51 -0.16
C THR A 73 -1.81 -4.90 -0.77
N ALA A 74 -1.52 -5.07 -2.05
CA ALA A 74 -1.58 -6.37 -2.71
C ALA A 74 -0.52 -7.31 -2.11
N ARG A 75 -0.94 -8.55 -1.82
CA ARG A 75 -0.01 -9.61 -1.41
C ARG A 75 0.79 -10.10 -2.64
N PRO A 76 2.11 -10.32 -2.51
CA PRO A 76 2.90 -10.93 -3.57
C PRO A 76 2.34 -12.28 -4.00
N PHE A 77 2.60 -12.66 -5.26
CA PHE A 77 2.28 -14.00 -5.73
C PHE A 77 3.12 -15.04 -4.97
N PRO A 78 2.55 -16.20 -4.63
CA PRO A 78 3.28 -17.27 -3.92
C PRO A 78 4.33 -17.96 -4.80
N VAL A 79 4.37 -17.64 -6.09
CA VAL A 79 5.29 -18.20 -7.08
C VAL A 79 5.97 -17.07 -7.85
N SER A 80 7.20 -17.30 -8.30
CA SER A 80 7.91 -16.36 -9.15
C SER A 80 7.19 -16.19 -10.48
N ILE A 81 6.95 -14.95 -10.90
CA ILE A 81 6.23 -14.64 -12.13
C ILE A 81 7.26 -14.45 -13.25
N PRO A 82 7.12 -15.14 -14.40
CA PRO A 82 7.98 -14.91 -15.55
C PRO A 82 7.90 -13.44 -16.01
N ALA A 83 9.05 -12.82 -16.25
CA ALA A 83 9.12 -11.42 -16.69
C ALA A 83 8.40 -11.20 -18.04
N ALA A 84 8.27 -12.24 -18.86
CA ALA A 84 7.57 -12.21 -20.15
C ALA A 84 6.03 -12.16 -20.03
N THR A 85 5.45 -12.48 -18.87
CA THR A 85 4.00 -12.50 -18.64
C THR A 85 3.64 -11.72 -17.36
N PRO A 86 3.73 -10.39 -17.38
CA PRO A 86 3.40 -9.57 -16.21
C PRO A 86 1.89 -9.63 -15.91
N ILE A 87 1.53 -10.09 -14.71
CA ILE A 87 0.14 -10.26 -14.25
C ILE A 87 -0.28 -9.24 -13.15
N GLY A 88 0.47 -8.14 -13.04
CA GLY A 88 0.23 -7.04 -12.10
C GLY A 88 1.02 -7.16 -10.80
N THR A 89 0.65 -6.36 -9.80
CA THR A 89 1.43 -6.19 -8.55
C THR A 89 1.21 -7.28 -7.51
N GLY A 90 0.16 -8.11 -7.66
CA GLY A 90 -0.15 -9.17 -6.70
C GLY A 90 -1.63 -9.58 -6.63
N ILE A 91 -1.94 -10.31 -5.56
CA ILE A 91 -3.26 -10.76 -5.16
C ILE A 91 -3.89 -9.69 -4.26
N VAL A 92 -5.15 -9.33 -4.51
CA VAL A 92 -5.85 -8.33 -3.69
C VAL A 92 -5.99 -8.82 -2.23
N ASP A 93 -5.70 -7.94 -1.26
CA ASP A 93 -5.80 -8.22 0.18
C ASP A 93 -6.74 -7.21 0.84
N ALA A 94 -7.94 -7.66 1.20
CA ALA A 94 -8.96 -6.81 1.82
C ALA A 94 -8.56 -6.31 3.21
N LYS A 95 -7.85 -7.15 3.99
CA LYS A 95 -7.44 -6.81 5.36
C LYS A 95 -6.38 -5.72 5.33
N ALA A 96 -5.36 -5.88 4.48
CA ALA A 96 -4.31 -4.88 4.32
C ALA A 96 -4.85 -3.56 3.74
N ALA A 97 -5.76 -3.64 2.76
CA ALA A 97 -6.42 -2.46 2.19
C ALA A 97 -7.23 -1.68 3.24
N LEU A 98 -8.01 -2.37 4.07
CA LEU A 98 -8.76 -1.73 5.17
C LEU A 98 -7.84 -1.13 6.23
N ALA A 99 -6.83 -1.88 6.67
CA ALA A 99 -5.89 -1.40 7.68
C ALA A 99 -5.21 -0.10 7.22
N LYS A 100 -4.76 -0.05 5.98
CA LYS A 100 -4.10 1.14 5.42
C LYS A 100 -5.05 2.30 5.12
N ALA A 101 -6.29 2.02 4.69
CA ALA A 101 -7.29 3.07 4.47
C ALA A 101 -7.77 3.72 5.80
N LEU A 102 -7.86 2.89 6.85
CA LEU A 102 -8.31 3.33 8.16
C LEU A 102 -7.19 3.84 9.05
N GLU A 103 -5.92 3.63 8.65
CA GLU A 103 -4.75 4.17 9.32
C GLU A 103 -4.98 5.65 9.65
N GLU A 104 -4.83 5.97 10.93
CA GLU A 104 -4.86 7.36 11.35
C GLU A 104 -3.56 8.00 10.87
N PRO A 105 -3.63 9.16 10.19
CA PRO A 105 -2.41 9.87 9.83
C PRO A 105 -1.65 10.12 11.13
N CYS A 106 -0.44 9.59 11.28
CA CYS A 106 0.20 9.75 12.56
C CYS A 106 0.48 11.24 12.78
N THR A 107 -0.08 11.75 13.87
CA THR A 107 -0.03 13.16 14.23
C THR A 107 1.29 13.50 14.93
N GLU A 108 2.07 12.48 15.31
CA GLU A 108 3.37 12.62 15.98
C GLU A 108 4.35 11.57 15.38
N SER A 109 5.31 12.03 14.57
CA SER A 109 6.46 11.25 14.07
C SER A 109 6.22 10.19 12.96
N CYS A 110 5.78 10.62 11.77
CA CYS A 110 5.66 9.76 10.56
C CYS A 110 6.80 9.90 9.55
N GLY A 111 7.83 10.68 9.87
CA GLY A 111 9.09 10.65 9.13
C GLY A 111 9.95 9.47 9.56
N PRO A 112 10.95 9.04 8.77
CA PRO A 112 11.99 8.20 9.34
C PRO A 112 12.54 8.92 10.57
N VAL A 113 12.59 8.19 11.70
CA VAL A 113 13.02 8.72 13.00
C VAL A 113 14.28 9.54 12.79
N ALA A 114 14.15 10.86 12.92
CA ALA A 114 15.29 11.74 12.76
C ALA A 114 16.21 11.50 13.94
N THR A 115 17.43 11.04 13.68
CA THR A 115 18.40 10.79 14.75
C THR A 115 18.77 12.16 15.34
N PRO A 116 18.56 12.39 16.65
CA PRO A 116 18.88 13.67 17.25
C PRO A 116 20.38 13.91 17.23
N LEU A 117 20.80 15.07 16.74
CA LEU A 117 22.18 15.52 16.80
C LEU A 117 22.43 16.20 18.15
N THR A 118 23.59 15.92 18.74
CA THR A 118 24.04 16.63 19.94
C THR A 118 25.00 17.75 19.53
N ASN A 119 24.87 18.91 20.17
CA ASN A 119 25.75 20.04 19.89
C ASN A 119 27.22 19.65 20.10
N LYS A 120 28.09 20.01 19.14
CA LYS A 120 29.53 19.70 19.12
C LYS A 120 29.90 18.21 19.04
N ALA A 121 28.94 17.31 18.80
CA ALA A 121 29.21 15.89 18.56
C ALA A 121 29.07 15.56 17.07
N ALA A 122 30.19 15.26 16.41
CA ALA A 122 30.17 14.84 15.02
C ALA A 122 29.63 13.41 14.88
N VAL A 123 28.66 13.21 13.98
CA VAL A 123 28.17 11.87 13.64
C VAL A 123 29.03 11.29 12.52
N GLY A 124 29.78 10.23 12.84
CA GLY A 124 30.64 9.52 11.90
C GLY A 124 29.98 8.26 11.33
N GLY A 125 30.67 7.60 10.39
CA GLY A 125 30.23 6.30 9.83
C GLY A 125 29.02 6.39 8.91
N LEU A 126 28.71 7.58 8.38
CA LEU A 126 27.60 7.82 7.47
C LEU A 126 27.85 7.11 6.14
N ASN A 127 27.08 6.05 5.88
CA ASN A 127 27.10 5.29 4.63
C ASN A 127 25.66 5.10 4.13
N GLY A 128 25.49 5.11 2.81
CA GLY A 128 24.20 4.90 2.18
C GLY A 128 24.36 4.37 0.76
N THR A 129 23.44 3.52 0.32
CA THR A 129 23.32 3.11 -1.09
C THR A 129 22.69 4.22 -1.92
N ALA A 130 22.87 4.20 -3.24
CA ALA A 130 22.22 5.15 -4.14
C ALA A 130 20.69 5.15 -3.90
N GLY A 131 20.11 6.34 -3.69
CA GLY A 131 18.69 6.51 -3.38
C GLY A 131 18.31 6.36 -1.90
N SER A 132 19.26 6.08 -1.00
CA SER A 132 19.00 6.10 0.44
C SER A 132 19.17 7.50 1.04
N SER A 133 18.28 7.88 1.96
CA SER A 133 18.37 9.12 2.73
C SER A 133 18.37 8.82 4.23
N ARG A 134 19.03 9.69 4.99
CA ARG A 134 19.05 9.68 6.46
C ARG A 134 18.59 11.05 6.93
N LEU A 135 17.70 11.07 7.91
CA LEU A 135 17.18 12.29 8.51
C LEU A 135 17.77 12.47 9.90
N TYR A 136 18.16 13.70 10.19
CA TYR A 136 18.75 14.13 11.45
C TYR A 136 17.99 15.36 11.94
N SER A 137 17.75 15.45 13.24
CA SER A 137 17.08 16.59 13.87
C SER A 137 18.02 17.27 14.86
N PHE A 138 17.87 18.58 15.00
CA PHE A 138 18.57 19.36 16.02
C PHE A 138 17.61 20.41 16.54
N GLU A 139 17.36 20.41 17.86
CA GLU A 139 16.57 21.46 18.49
C GLU A 139 17.45 22.70 18.72
N ALA A 140 17.21 23.75 17.95
CA ALA A 140 17.90 25.03 18.11
C ALA A 140 17.30 25.81 19.29
N ALA A 141 18.15 26.26 20.21
CA ALA A 141 17.73 27.17 21.27
C ALA A 141 17.50 28.59 20.72
N ALA A 142 16.39 29.21 21.09
CA ALA A 142 16.07 30.57 20.68
C ALA A 142 17.20 31.56 21.01
N GLY A 143 17.51 32.45 20.07
CA GLY A 143 18.58 33.45 20.21
C GLY A 143 20.00 32.91 20.08
N LYS A 144 20.20 31.66 19.64
CA LYS A 144 21.52 31.09 19.31
C LYS A 144 21.66 30.89 17.80
N GLN A 145 22.86 31.11 17.28
CA GLN A 145 23.19 30.84 15.88
C GLN A 145 23.31 29.33 15.66
N LEU A 146 22.61 28.80 14.66
CA LEU A 146 22.76 27.42 14.18
C LEU A 146 23.87 27.39 13.11
N SER A 147 24.88 26.53 13.31
CA SER A 147 25.94 26.28 12.33
C SER A 147 26.08 24.78 12.11
N VAL A 148 26.00 24.35 10.86
CA VAL A 148 26.14 22.95 10.44
C VAL A 148 27.41 22.85 9.59
N ILE A 149 28.31 21.96 9.98
CA ILE A 149 29.58 21.71 9.28
C ILE A 149 29.61 20.23 8.90
N THR A 150 29.92 19.94 7.63
CA THR A 150 30.08 18.59 7.11
C THR A 150 31.56 18.31 6.85
N TYR A 151 32.08 17.20 7.40
CA TYR A 151 33.48 16.82 7.27
C TYR A 151 33.65 15.72 6.21
N GLY A 152 33.87 16.13 4.95
CA GLY A 152 34.12 15.22 3.84
C GLY A 152 32.92 14.33 3.46
N GLY A 153 33.15 13.41 2.51
CA GLY A 153 32.14 12.49 1.98
C GLY A 153 31.64 12.84 0.57
N THR A 154 30.91 11.92 -0.05
CA THR A 154 30.23 12.10 -1.33
C THR A 154 28.73 11.91 -1.14
N GLY A 155 27.93 12.85 -1.63
CA GLY A 155 26.47 12.84 -1.45
C GLY A 155 25.88 14.25 -1.38
N ASN A 156 24.57 14.33 -1.22
CA ASN A 156 23.84 15.58 -1.07
C ASN A 156 23.36 15.74 0.37
N VAL A 157 23.48 16.96 0.91
CA VAL A 157 22.91 17.34 2.20
C VAL A 157 21.88 18.43 1.93
N SER A 158 20.65 18.21 2.41
CA SER A 158 19.57 19.19 2.36
C SER A 158 19.17 19.56 3.77
N VAL A 159 19.15 20.85 4.07
CA VAL A 159 18.76 21.38 5.38
C VAL A 159 17.36 21.93 5.26
N TYR A 160 16.47 21.46 6.14
CA TYR A 160 15.09 21.91 6.23
C TYR A 160 14.91 22.58 7.59
N ILE A 161 14.25 23.74 7.60
CA ILE A 161 13.90 24.48 8.80
C ILE A 161 12.38 24.44 8.92
N ALA A 162 11.88 23.93 10.05
CA ALA A 162 10.50 24.06 10.45
C ALA A 162 10.45 25.05 11.61
N GLN A 163 9.52 26.00 11.55
CA GLN A 163 9.22 26.97 12.61
C GLN A 163 7.89 26.62 13.26
#